data_AF-A0A5C5XLJ6-F1
#
_entry.id   AF-A0A5C5XLJ6-F1
#
_cell.length_a   1.000
_cell.length_b   1.000
_cell.length_c   1.000
_cell.angle_alpha   90.00
_cell.angle_beta   90.00
_cell.angle_gamma   90.00
#
_symmetry.space_group_name_H-M   'P 1'
#
loop_
_entity.id
_entity.type
_entity.pdbx_description
1 polymer ?
#
loop_
_entity_poly.entity_id
_entity_poly.type
_entity_poly.pdbx_seq_one_letter_code
_entity_poly.pdbx_strand_id
1 'polypeptide(L)'
;MFRIDDQILKDAAQADAENCQTCFELVNRFGELARTMMTPRALHNAGLFYSETLLNPQEAIRLSQPLPLPAKCGSCSVLCAMNAENINSPLSPGIALPLRWQRSDEQTERLSRLLPDRLVSISSEVLEKMYTCSTDLSESPEDWCLTLGVDYPEAYDLSGLEDCEFASSWAALAAAWILAIRGGTPDRTVGISAAWNEQQGFIEVGGLKEKALAATRAGIRTLYVAPGQVPTGHKTLGIELIELPAQFINPYLSLKPVLRRMFVVPDREASLTDHSYYYWFLKKTLSDDESADTYYRTCMLSQIVNECRDQLKLNTVGNFRLITVASRNEELAELIVRILLPNECLLLSSRETRSSAEKLRRIIEEDIPDCHRVIIHEIDSTPDHPQQYVNAQQVLQDYCHDEEVIIDLTTGTKSITVGLTHFAMIHNCRSFLLQCEYDHDQIIHGTEKGVLLPANKIDWSNS
;
A
#
# COMPACT_ATOMS: atom_id res chain seq x y z
N MET A 1 16.44 29.45 -3.50
CA MET A 1 14.97 29.30 -3.53
C MET A 1 14.49 29.74 -4.90
N PHE A 2 14.03 28.78 -5.69
CA PHE A 2 13.38 28.93 -6.98
C PHE A 2 11.93 29.33 -6.74
N ARG A 3 11.63 30.63 -6.84
CA ARG A 3 10.24 31.10 -6.82
C ARG A 3 9.71 31.05 -8.23
N ILE A 4 8.75 30.18 -8.50
CA ILE A 4 8.08 30.04 -9.78
C ILE A 4 6.73 30.75 -9.65
N ASP A 5 6.74 32.04 -9.97
CA ASP A 5 5.55 32.90 -9.96
C ASP A 5 5.02 33.17 -11.37
N ASP A 6 3.84 33.78 -11.44
CA ASP A 6 3.19 34.15 -12.70
C ASP A 6 4.07 35.03 -13.60
N GLN A 7 4.97 35.84 -13.02
CA GLN A 7 5.84 36.68 -13.83
C GLN A 7 6.87 35.83 -14.57
N ILE A 8 7.46 34.83 -13.92
CA ILE A 8 8.36 33.87 -14.59
C ILE A 8 7.62 33.15 -15.72
N LEU A 9 6.38 32.73 -15.48
CA LEU A 9 5.57 32.06 -16.49
C LEU A 9 5.24 32.99 -17.67
N LYS A 10 4.90 34.26 -17.41
CA LYS A 10 4.63 35.26 -18.44
C LYS A 10 5.88 35.57 -19.27
N ASP A 11 7.01 35.75 -18.61
CA ASP A 11 8.31 35.94 -19.28
C ASP A 11 8.61 34.74 -20.19
N ALA A 12 8.43 33.52 -19.66
CA ALA A 12 8.67 32.30 -20.40
C ALA A 12 7.68 32.12 -21.55
N ALA A 13 6.40 32.46 -21.39
CA ALA A 13 5.40 32.36 -22.46
C ALA A 13 5.68 33.29 -23.65
N GLN A 14 6.34 34.42 -23.38
CA GLN A 14 6.74 35.42 -24.39
C GLN A 14 8.14 35.18 -24.96
N ALA A 15 8.94 34.34 -24.32
CA ALA A 15 10.29 34.03 -24.76
C ALA A 15 10.29 33.21 -26.06
N ASP A 16 11.39 33.33 -26.81
CA ASP A 16 11.64 32.55 -28.00
C ASP A 16 12.35 31.24 -27.62
N ALA A 17 11.70 30.11 -27.86
CA ALA A 17 12.30 28.79 -27.64
C ALA A 17 13.57 28.55 -28.48
N GLU A 18 13.84 29.34 -29.53
CA GLU A 18 15.08 29.27 -30.31
C GLU A 18 16.28 29.95 -29.65
N ASN A 19 16.05 30.84 -28.69
CA ASN A 19 17.15 31.54 -28.04
C ASN A 19 17.78 30.64 -26.95
N CYS A 20 18.96 30.10 -27.24
CA CYS A 20 19.70 29.21 -26.34
C CYS A 20 19.99 29.85 -24.97
N GLN A 21 20.36 31.14 -24.94
CA GLN A 21 20.64 31.87 -23.71
C GLN A 21 19.38 32.04 -22.86
N THR A 22 18.26 32.46 -23.48
CA THR A 22 16.98 32.60 -22.77
C THR A 22 16.50 31.26 -22.22
N CYS A 23 16.60 30.18 -22.99
CA CYS A 23 16.26 28.84 -22.51
C CYS A 23 17.13 28.41 -21.33
N PHE A 24 18.44 28.69 -21.37
CA PHE A 24 19.36 28.44 -20.26
C PHE A 24 18.98 29.23 -18.99
N GLU A 25 18.66 30.52 -19.12
CA GLU A 25 18.22 31.36 -18.01
C GLU A 25 16.92 30.83 -17.38
N LEU A 26 15.98 30.35 -18.20
CA LEU A 26 14.75 29.71 -17.72
C LEU A 26 15.02 28.40 -16.99
N VAL A 27 15.90 27.53 -17.50
CA VAL A 27 16.31 26.30 -16.80
C VAL A 27 16.86 26.64 -15.41
N ASN A 28 17.69 27.67 -15.28
CA ASN A 28 18.23 28.09 -13.99
C ASN A 28 17.17 28.67 -13.04
N ARG A 29 16.11 29.28 -13.57
CA ARG A 29 14.99 29.79 -12.76
C ARG A 29 14.06 28.66 -12.31
N PHE A 30 13.83 27.65 -13.14
CA PHE A 30 12.96 26.51 -12.83
C PHE A 30 13.66 25.35 -12.11
N GLY A 31 15.00 25.31 -12.10
CA GLY A 31 15.76 24.22 -11.48
C GLY A 31 15.40 22.85 -12.08
N GLU A 32 15.17 21.86 -11.23
CA GLU A 32 14.80 20.49 -11.64
C GLU A 32 13.46 20.42 -12.37
N LEU A 33 12.54 21.33 -12.03
CA LEU A 33 11.21 21.38 -12.63
C LEU A 33 11.24 21.86 -14.09
N ALA A 34 12.35 22.44 -14.57
CA ALA A 34 12.53 22.77 -15.98
C ALA A 34 12.21 21.56 -16.88
N ARG A 35 12.61 20.36 -16.45
CA ARG A 35 12.43 19.10 -17.19
C ARG A 35 10.97 18.68 -17.34
N THR A 36 10.07 19.17 -16.47
CA THR A 36 8.62 18.99 -16.65
C THR A 36 7.92 20.22 -17.24
N MET A 37 8.43 21.43 -16.98
CA MET A 37 7.75 22.68 -17.35
C MET A 37 8.09 23.15 -18.76
N MET A 38 9.25 22.79 -19.29
CA MET A 38 9.72 23.26 -20.60
C MET A 38 9.49 22.25 -21.72
N THR A 39 9.42 22.74 -22.96
CA THR A 39 9.34 21.89 -24.15
C THR A 39 10.66 21.16 -24.40
N PRO A 40 10.65 19.98 -25.05
CA PRO A 40 11.90 19.29 -25.43
C PRO A 40 12.84 20.16 -26.27
N ARG A 41 12.29 21.04 -27.12
CA ARG A 41 13.04 21.98 -27.94
C ARG A 41 13.79 23.00 -27.09
N ALA A 42 13.11 23.63 -26.12
CA ALA A 42 13.74 24.59 -25.22
C ALA A 42 14.81 23.94 -24.33
N LEU A 43 14.56 22.72 -23.82
CA LEU A 43 15.54 21.95 -23.07
C LEU A 43 16.77 21.59 -23.92
N HIS A 44 16.57 21.22 -25.19
CA HIS A 44 17.67 20.97 -26.11
C HIS A 44 18.55 22.22 -26.33
N ASN A 45 17.92 23.37 -26.59
CA ASN A 45 18.62 24.63 -26.80
C ASN A 45 19.36 25.12 -25.55
N ALA A 46 18.78 24.93 -24.36
CA ALA A 46 19.50 25.13 -23.09
C ALA A 46 20.70 24.17 -22.96
N GLY A 47 20.55 22.91 -23.36
CA GLY A 47 21.63 21.91 -23.38
C GLY A 47 22.77 22.26 -24.34
N LEU A 48 22.48 22.84 -25.50
CA LEU A 48 23.50 23.39 -26.40
C LEU A 48 24.30 24.49 -25.71
N PHE A 49 23.63 25.42 -25.01
CA PHE A 49 24.33 26.46 -24.24
C PHE A 49 25.24 25.86 -23.15
N TYR A 50 24.75 24.88 -22.38
CA TYR A 50 25.56 24.18 -21.38
C TYR A 50 26.79 23.49 -21.98
N SER A 51 26.62 22.77 -23.08
CA SER A 51 27.71 21.99 -23.68
C SER A 51 28.73 22.85 -24.43
N GLU A 52 28.28 23.85 -25.18
CA GLU A 52 29.14 24.65 -26.06
C GLU A 52 29.73 25.88 -25.37
N THR A 53 28.94 26.54 -24.51
CA THR A 53 29.37 27.80 -23.85
C THR A 53 29.96 27.54 -22.48
N LEU A 54 29.34 26.68 -21.68
CA LEU A 54 29.79 26.37 -20.31
C LEU A 54 30.69 25.14 -20.23
N LEU A 55 30.90 24.43 -21.34
CA LEU A 55 31.70 23.20 -21.42
C LEU A 55 31.25 22.12 -20.41
N ASN A 56 29.94 22.03 -20.14
CA ASN A 56 29.32 21.07 -19.23
C ASN A 56 28.37 20.10 -19.97
N PRO A 57 28.89 19.08 -20.67
CA PRO A 57 28.07 18.13 -21.42
C PRO A 57 27.23 17.21 -20.53
N GLN A 58 27.62 16.99 -19.27
CA GLN A 58 26.86 16.14 -18.34
C GLN A 58 25.51 16.77 -18.03
N GLU A 59 25.48 18.09 -17.84
CA GLU A 59 24.23 18.82 -17.58
C GLU A 59 23.31 18.84 -18.81
N ALA A 60 23.87 18.97 -20.01
CA ALA A 60 23.11 18.86 -21.25
C ALA A 60 22.44 17.47 -21.39
N ILE A 61 23.16 16.39 -21.05
CA ILE A 61 22.60 15.02 -21.03
C ILE A 61 21.50 14.94 -19.96
N ARG A 62 21.73 15.45 -18.76
CA ARG A 62 20.76 15.44 -17.66
C ARG A 62 19.45 16.13 -18.01
N LEU A 63 19.49 17.28 -18.69
CA LEU A 63 18.31 18.01 -19.15
C LEU A 63 17.53 17.29 -20.24
N SER A 64 18.20 16.47 -21.05
CA SER A 64 17.53 15.63 -22.06
C SER A 64 16.79 14.42 -21.48
N GLN A 65 17.08 14.08 -20.22
CA GLN A 65 16.43 12.97 -19.53
C GLN A 65 15.15 13.44 -18.82
N PRO A 66 14.08 12.64 -18.83
CA PRO A 66 12.90 12.88 -18.00
C PRO A 66 13.25 13.13 -16.53
N LEU A 67 12.51 14.03 -15.87
CA LEU A 67 12.52 14.08 -14.41
C LEU A 67 11.93 12.76 -13.89
N PRO A 68 12.70 11.90 -13.21
CA PRO A 68 12.15 10.67 -12.67
C PRO A 68 11.05 11.03 -11.67
N LEU A 69 9.87 10.46 -11.87
CA LEU A 69 8.81 10.57 -10.89
C LEU A 69 9.27 9.93 -9.57
N PRO A 70 8.87 10.45 -8.41
CA PRO A 70 9.24 9.83 -7.14
C PRO A 70 8.54 8.46 -6.99
N ALA A 71 9.28 7.43 -6.55
CA ALA A 71 8.70 6.16 -6.06
C ALA A 71 8.92 6.05 -4.55
N LYS A 72 8.57 7.13 -3.85
CA LYS A 72 8.42 7.04 -2.40
C LYS A 72 6.94 6.81 -2.10
N CYS A 73 6.66 6.25 -0.93
CA CYS A 73 5.30 6.10 -0.44
C CYS A 73 4.55 7.45 -0.50
N GLY A 74 3.30 7.42 -0.96
CA GLY A 74 2.42 8.58 -1.12
C GLY A 74 2.73 9.49 -2.31
N SER A 75 3.66 9.10 -3.19
CA SER A 75 3.99 9.89 -4.38
C SER A 75 2.96 9.79 -5.50
N CYS A 76 2.83 10.86 -6.28
CA CYS A 76 2.06 10.84 -7.53
C CYS A 76 2.51 11.95 -8.48
N SER A 77 1.99 11.88 -9.70
CA SER A 77 2.15 12.90 -10.72
C SER A 77 0.81 13.55 -11.00
N VAL A 78 0.72 14.85 -10.72
CA VAL A 78 -0.44 15.65 -11.11
C VAL A 78 -0.22 16.21 -12.49
N LEU A 79 -1.09 15.82 -13.41
CA LEU A 79 -1.06 16.28 -14.79
C LEU A 79 -1.93 17.52 -14.93
N CYS A 80 -1.36 18.61 -15.46
CA CYS A 80 -2.10 19.85 -15.71
C CYS A 80 -1.89 20.31 -17.15
N ALA A 81 -2.90 20.93 -17.72
CA ALA A 81 -2.76 21.70 -18.94
C ALA A 81 -2.46 23.17 -18.59
N MET A 82 -1.61 23.79 -19.40
CA MET A 82 -1.31 25.22 -19.34
C MET A 82 -1.93 25.92 -20.55
N ASN A 83 -2.47 27.11 -20.36
CA ASN A 83 -2.93 27.96 -21.45
C ASN A 83 -1.74 28.59 -22.18
N ALA A 84 -1.00 27.79 -22.94
CA ALA A 84 0.08 28.28 -23.80
C ALA A 84 -0.49 28.60 -25.19
N GLU A 85 -0.90 29.86 -25.40
CA GLU A 85 -1.39 30.32 -26.72
C GLU A 85 -0.26 30.42 -27.77
N ASN A 86 0.99 30.55 -27.33
CA ASN A 86 2.15 30.72 -28.19
C ASN A 86 2.85 29.37 -28.50
N ILE A 87 2.78 28.93 -29.75
CA ILE A 87 3.42 27.69 -30.25
C ILE A 87 4.95 27.71 -30.08
N ASN A 88 5.56 28.90 -30.09
CA ASN A 88 7.01 29.06 -29.93
C ASN A 88 7.44 29.26 -28.46
N SER A 89 6.50 29.14 -27.52
CA SER A 89 6.81 29.24 -26.10
C SER A 89 7.77 28.13 -25.67
N PRO A 90 8.82 28.44 -24.88
CA PRO A 90 9.62 27.43 -24.22
C PRO A 90 8.83 26.63 -23.17
N LEU A 91 7.68 27.10 -22.70
CA LEU A 91 6.81 26.35 -21.78
C LEU A 91 6.06 25.24 -22.49
N SER A 92 5.93 24.12 -21.80
CA SER A 92 5.12 23.02 -22.29
C SER A 92 3.62 23.29 -22.09
N PRO A 93 2.75 22.95 -23.05
CA PRO A 93 1.31 23.12 -22.89
C PRO A 93 0.70 22.15 -21.86
N GLY A 94 1.45 21.16 -21.39
CA GLY A 94 1.08 20.32 -20.27
C GLY A 94 2.26 19.99 -19.37
N ILE A 95 2.01 19.85 -18.08
CA ILE A 95 3.02 19.58 -17.05
C ILE A 95 2.65 18.35 -16.23
N ALA A 96 3.66 17.65 -15.72
CA ALA A 96 3.52 16.53 -14.80
C ALA A 96 4.24 16.89 -13.49
N LEU A 97 3.50 17.48 -12.56
CA LEU A 97 4.05 17.96 -11.30
C LEU A 97 4.21 16.78 -10.32
N PRO A 98 5.45 16.47 -9.87
CA PRO A 98 5.65 15.41 -8.90
C PRO A 98 5.23 15.88 -7.52
N LEU A 99 4.30 15.18 -6.89
CA LEU A 99 3.78 15.51 -5.56
C LEU A 99 3.89 14.30 -4.64
N ARG A 100 3.75 14.54 -3.34
CA ARG A 100 3.81 13.50 -2.33
C ARG A 100 2.99 13.85 -1.10
N TRP A 101 2.17 12.91 -0.65
CA TRP A 101 1.58 12.90 0.67
C TRP A 101 2.61 12.56 1.73
N GLN A 102 2.69 13.39 2.76
CA GLN A 102 3.57 13.20 3.92
C GLN A 102 2.78 13.39 5.20
N ARG A 103 3.21 12.74 6.28
CA ARG A 103 2.63 12.96 7.60
C ARG A 103 2.88 14.41 8.02
N SER A 104 1.86 15.02 8.62
CA SER A 104 1.91 16.43 9.01
C SER A 104 2.87 16.64 10.19
N ASP A 105 3.86 17.49 9.95
CA ASP A 105 4.70 18.14 10.94
C ASP A 105 4.89 19.62 10.56
N GLU A 106 5.55 20.39 11.44
CA GLU A 106 5.80 21.83 11.24
C GLU A 106 6.50 22.13 9.89
N GLN A 107 7.40 21.26 9.46
CA GLN A 107 8.13 21.43 8.22
C GLN A 107 7.24 21.12 7.00
N THR A 108 6.50 20.01 7.01
CA THR A 108 5.62 19.64 5.90
C THR A 108 4.47 20.61 5.72
N GLU A 109 3.90 21.15 6.81
CA GLU A 109 2.86 22.18 6.72
C GLU A 109 3.39 23.44 6.06
N ARG A 110 4.61 23.86 6.43
CA ARG A 110 5.28 25.00 5.79
C ARG A 110 5.50 24.75 4.29
N LEU A 111 5.93 23.55 3.91
CA LEU A 111 6.13 23.17 2.51
C LEU A 111 4.82 23.11 1.73
N SER A 112 3.73 22.66 2.34
CA SER A 112 2.41 22.64 1.70
C SER A 112 1.93 24.04 1.31
N ARG A 113 2.32 25.07 2.07
CA ARG A 113 1.99 26.48 1.75
C ARG A 113 2.77 27.05 0.56
N LEU A 114 3.79 26.33 0.07
CA LEU A 114 4.53 26.68 -1.13
C LEU A 114 3.90 26.07 -2.40
N LEU A 115 2.80 25.33 -2.27
CA LEU A 115 2.01 24.84 -3.39
C LEU A 115 0.95 25.88 -3.82
N PRO A 116 0.41 25.79 -5.04
CA PRO A 116 -0.70 26.63 -5.47
C PRO A 116 -1.93 26.45 -4.57
N ASP A 117 -2.59 27.55 -4.20
CA ASP A 117 -3.79 27.54 -3.34
C ASP A 117 -4.88 26.59 -3.84
N ARG A 118 -5.06 26.52 -5.17
CA ARG A 118 -6.04 25.61 -5.77
C ARG A 118 -5.69 24.14 -5.54
N LEU A 119 -4.42 23.78 -5.60
CA LEU A 119 -3.96 22.41 -5.36
C LEU A 119 -4.08 22.06 -3.87
N VAL A 120 -3.77 23.00 -2.97
CA VAL A 120 -3.99 22.85 -1.53
C VAL A 120 -5.48 22.63 -1.25
N SER A 121 -6.37 23.44 -1.82
CA SER A 121 -7.81 23.27 -1.68
C SER A 121 -8.31 21.90 -2.16
N ILE A 122 -7.84 21.41 -3.31
CA ILE A 122 -8.21 20.08 -3.81
C ILE A 122 -7.67 18.98 -2.88
N SER A 123 -6.47 19.15 -2.33
CA SER A 123 -5.89 18.20 -1.39
C SER A 123 -6.73 18.07 -0.11
N SER A 124 -7.22 19.18 0.44
CA SER A 124 -8.15 19.18 1.58
C SER A 124 -9.48 18.49 1.23
N GLU A 125 -10.04 18.77 0.06
CA GLU A 125 -11.28 18.13 -0.43
C GLU A 125 -11.12 16.61 -0.56
N VAL A 126 -9.98 16.15 -1.10
CA VAL A 126 -9.65 14.72 -1.20
C VAL A 126 -9.62 14.08 0.18
N LEU A 127 -8.92 14.68 1.15
CA LEU A 127 -8.82 14.13 2.50
C LEU A 127 -10.19 14.03 3.19
N GLU A 128 -10.98 15.09 3.13
CA GLU A 128 -12.34 15.11 3.70
C GLU A 128 -13.24 14.06 3.05
N LYS A 129 -13.25 13.99 1.72
CA LYS A 129 -14.12 13.06 1.00
C LYS A 129 -13.71 11.61 1.20
N MET A 130 -12.42 11.33 1.18
CA MET A 130 -11.91 9.97 1.33
C MET A 130 -12.10 9.46 2.76
N TYR A 131 -11.96 10.32 3.78
CA TYR A 131 -12.25 9.98 5.17
C TYR A 131 -13.73 9.66 5.39
N THR A 132 -14.65 10.47 4.85
CA THR A 132 -16.09 10.22 4.98
C THR A 132 -16.57 8.98 4.23
N CYS A 133 -15.88 8.60 3.14
CA CYS A 133 -16.27 7.47 2.30
C CYS A 133 -15.62 6.14 2.68
N SER A 134 -14.68 6.12 3.63
CA SER A 134 -13.99 4.92 4.07
C SER A 134 -14.32 4.54 5.50
N THR A 135 -14.70 3.29 5.72
CA THR A 135 -14.96 2.75 7.07
C THR A 135 -13.71 2.24 7.76
N ASP A 136 -12.62 2.05 7.00
CA ASP A 136 -11.46 1.24 7.40
C ASP A 136 -10.17 2.07 7.46
N LEU A 137 -10.28 3.40 7.51
CA LEU A 137 -9.14 4.30 7.66
C LEU A 137 -9.12 4.85 9.08
N SER A 138 -8.05 4.52 9.79
CA SER A 138 -7.80 4.96 11.15
C SER A 138 -7.12 6.32 11.25
N GLU A 139 -6.52 6.77 10.15
CA GLU A 139 -5.70 7.97 10.15
C GLU A 139 -6.55 9.23 9.94
N SER A 140 -6.26 10.27 10.72
CA SER A 140 -6.96 11.53 10.62
C SER A 140 -6.53 12.27 9.34
N PRO A 141 -7.46 12.92 8.62
CA PRO A 141 -7.14 13.88 7.55
C PRO A 141 -6.08 14.91 7.94
N GLU A 142 -6.11 15.36 9.21
CA GLU A 142 -5.21 16.39 9.74
C GLU A 142 -3.76 15.90 9.87
N ASP A 143 -3.54 14.59 9.85
CA ASP A 143 -2.21 14.00 9.94
C ASP A 143 -1.47 14.01 8.59
N TRP A 144 -2.02 14.60 7.54
CA TRP A 144 -1.46 14.53 6.19
C TRP A 144 -1.36 15.89 5.50
N CYS A 145 -0.20 16.14 4.89
CA CYS A 145 0.07 17.31 4.06
C CYS A 145 0.56 16.91 2.66
N LEU A 146 0.20 17.71 1.66
CA LEU A 146 0.69 17.56 0.30
C LEU A 146 1.96 18.40 0.12
N THR A 147 3.01 17.80 -0.45
CA THR A 147 4.31 18.45 -0.67
C THR A 147 4.82 18.18 -2.09
N LEU A 148 5.81 18.94 -2.53
CA LEU A 148 6.51 18.67 -3.78
C LEU A 148 7.36 17.40 -3.66
N GLY A 149 7.22 16.48 -4.61
CA GLY A 149 7.87 15.17 -4.61
C GLY A 149 9.28 15.17 -5.20
N VAL A 150 10.13 16.13 -4.80
CA VAL A 150 11.53 16.25 -5.24
C VAL A 150 12.49 16.16 -4.05
N ASP A 151 13.80 16.07 -4.28
CA ASP A 151 14.79 15.90 -3.20
C ASP A 151 14.94 17.14 -2.29
N TYR A 152 14.68 18.33 -2.83
CA TYR A 152 14.79 19.62 -2.12
C TYR A 152 13.50 20.44 -2.30
N PRO A 153 12.37 20.01 -1.72
CA PRO A 153 11.08 20.67 -1.91
C PRO A 153 11.08 22.11 -1.38
N GLU A 154 11.80 22.40 -0.30
CA GLU A 154 11.98 23.73 0.29
C GLU A 154 12.67 24.73 -0.65
N ALA A 155 13.34 24.22 -1.69
CA ALA A 155 13.96 25.07 -2.68
C ALA A 155 12.93 25.70 -3.61
N TYR A 156 11.68 25.23 -3.67
CA TYR A 156 10.67 25.67 -4.63
C TYR A 156 9.49 26.39 -3.97
N ASP A 157 9.11 27.54 -4.53
CA ASP A 157 7.85 28.21 -4.24
C ASP A 157 7.00 28.21 -5.52
N LEU A 158 5.93 27.43 -5.52
CA LEU A 158 4.99 27.24 -6.64
C LEU A 158 3.67 27.98 -6.40
N SER A 159 3.57 28.83 -5.38
CA SER A 159 2.30 29.47 -5.01
C SER A 159 1.71 30.30 -6.15
N GLY A 160 2.55 30.78 -7.08
CA GLY A 160 2.15 31.56 -8.24
C GLY A 160 1.97 30.75 -9.53
N LEU A 161 1.49 29.50 -9.47
CA LEU A 161 1.04 28.75 -10.66
C LEU A 161 -0.49 28.84 -10.82
N GLU A 162 -1.07 30.04 -10.78
CA GLU A 162 -2.53 30.21 -10.74
C GLU A 162 -3.23 29.81 -12.05
N ASP A 163 -2.52 29.95 -13.19
CA ASP A 163 -3.05 29.69 -14.54
C ASP A 163 -3.16 28.18 -14.91
N CYS A 164 -2.77 27.26 -14.01
CA CYS A 164 -2.81 25.82 -14.28
C CYS A 164 -4.16 25.19 -13.91
N GLU A 165 -4.69 24.32 -14.79
CA GLU A 165 -5.91 23.57 -14.51
C GLU A 165 -5.65 22.38 -13.57
N PHE A 166 -5.78 22.61 -12.25
CA PHE A 166 -5.56 21.56 -11.24
C PHE A 166 -6.75 20.64 -11.00
N ALA A 167 -7.95 20.88 -11.58
CA ALA A 167 -9.13 20.06 -11.31
C ALA A 167 -8.89 18.56 -11.57
N SER A 168 -8.09 18.24 -12.59
CA SER A 168 -7.72 16.85 -12.94
C SER A 168 -6.80 16.14 -11.95
N SER A 169 -6.30 16.85 -10.93
CA SER A 169 -5.44 16.29 -9.88
C SER A 169 -6.19 15.41 -8.88
N TRP A 170 -7.50 15.60 -8.71
CA TRP A 170 -8.27 15.00 -7.62
C TRP A 170 -8.08 13.47 -7.56
N ALA A 171 -8.28 12.78 -8.68
CA ALA A 171 -8.20 11.31 -8.71
C ALA A 171 -6.77 10.78 -8.46
N ALA A 172 -5.75 11.49 -8.98
CA ALA A 172 -4.35 11.14 -8.75
C ALA A 172 -3.97 11.32 -7.27
N LEU A 173 -4.39 12.43 -6.66
CA LEU A 173 -4.16 12.73 -5.25
C LEU A 173 -4.88 11.73 -4.34
N ALA A 174 -6.13 11.39 -4.63
CA ALA A 174 -6.89 10.41 -3.87
C ALA A 174 -6.25 9.01 -3.93
N ALA A 175 -5.85 8.56 -5.13
CA ALA A 175 -5.16 7.27 -5.27
C ALA A 175 -3.82 7.27 -4.52
N ALA A 176 -3.04 8.34 -4.63
CA ALA A 176 -1.76 8.47 -3.94
C ALA A 176 -1.90 8.47 -2.42
N TRP A 177 -2.95 9.09 -1.90
CA TRP A 177 -3.23 9.11 -0.46
C TRP A 177 -3.58 7.71 0.05
N ILE A 178 -4.41 6.96 -0.67
CA ILE A 178 -4.72 5.55 -0.34
C ILE A 178 -3.45 4.70 -0.32
N LEU A 179 -2.51 4.94 -1.24
CA LEU A 179 -1.22 4.25 -1.19
C LEU A 179 -0.38 4.71 0.01
N ALA A 180 -0.40 6.01 0.33
CA ALA A 180 0.36 6.59 1.45
C ALA A 180 0.01 5.95 2.80
N ILE A 181 -1.29 5.91 3.12
CA ILE A 181 -1.81 5.32 4.37
C ILE A 181 -1.66 3.80 4.42
N ARG A 182 -1.42 3.16 3.27
CA ARG A 182 -1.17 1.72 3.17
C ARG A 182 0.32 1.38 3.05
N GLY A 183 1.22 2.35 3.21
CA GLY A 183 2.66 2.12 3.08
C GLY A 183 3.13 1.73 1.67
N GLY A 184 2.27 1.91 0.66
CA GLY A 184 2.49 1.44 -0.70
C GLY A 184 3.37 2.36 -1.53
N THR A 185 4.21 1.74 -2.38
CA THR A 185 4.99 2.46 -3.39
C THR A 185 4.24 2.51 -4.72
N PRO A 186 4.05 3.69 -5.32
CA PRO A 186 3.33 3.84 -6.58
C PRO A 186 4.17 3.41 -7.80
N ASP A 187 3.54 2.76 -8.77
CA ASP A 187 4.09 2.50 -10.08
C ASP A 187 4.12 3.81 -10.87
N ARG A 188 5.33 4.31 -11.10
CA ARG A 188 5.59 5.57 -11.83
C ARG A 188 5.09 5.53 -13.28
N THR A 189 4.79 4.35 -13.82
CA THR A 189 4.29 4.19 -15.18
C THR A 189 2.77 4.35 -15.28
N VAL A 190 2.07 4.55 -14.15
CA VAL A 190 0.62 4.72 -14.07
C VAL A 190 0.28 6.15 -13.62
N GLY A 191 -0.55 6.83 -14.40
CA GLY A 191 -1.05 8.17 -14.11
C GLY A 191 -2.58 8.21 -14.09
N ILE A 192 -3.14 9.27 -13.51
CA ILE A 192 -4.59 9.49 -13.45
C ILE A 192 -4.87 10.96 -13.74
N SER A 193 -5.89 11.23 -14.56
CA SER A 193 -6.38 12.58 -14.87
C SER A 193 -7.91 12.57 -14.87
N ALA A 194 -8.51 12.88 -13.73
CA ALA A 194 -9.96 13.04 -13.60
C ALA A 194 -10.28 13.95 -12.40
N ALA A 195 -11.36 14.71 -12.52
CA ALA A 195 -11.94 15.45 -11.41
C ALA A 195 -13.05 14.61 -10.75
N TRP A 196 -13.38 14.93 -9.51
CA TRP A 196 -14.48 14.29 -8.78
C TRP A 196 -15.69 15.21 -8.70
N ASN A 197 -16.88 14.62 -8.83
CA ASN A 197 -18.16 15.27 -8.62
C ASN A 197 -19.03 14.36 -7.74
N GLU A 198 -19.68 14.92 -6.73
CA GLU A 198 -20.44 14.12 -5.77
C GLU A 198 -21.65 13.40 -6.39
N GLN A 199 -22.24 13.93 -7.45
CA GLN A 199 -23.43 13.39 -8.09
C GLN A 199 -23.09 12.40 -9.21
N GLN A 200 -21.97 12.62 -9.89
CA GLN A 200 -21.61 11.90 -11.12
C GLN A 200 -20.39 10.96 -10.95
N GLY A 201 -19.65 11.08 -9.84
CA GLY A 201 -18.38 10.39 -9.63
C GLY A 201 -17.24 11.08 -10.40
N PHE A 202 -16.39 10.31 -11.06
CA PHE A 202 -15.32 10.87 -11.88
C PHE A 202 -15.87 11.54 -13.14
N ILE A 203 -15.48 12.80 -13.36
CA ILE A 203 -15.93 13.62 -14.49
C ILE A 203 -14.77 14.07 -15.36
N GLU A 204 -15.10 14.38 -16.62
CA GLU A 204 -14.16 14.82 -17.64
C GLU A 204 -13.46 16.14 -17.27
N VAL A 205 -12.24 16.28 -17.77
CA VAL A 205 -11.34 17.41 -17.52
C VAL A 205 -10.68 17.86 -18.82
N GLY A 206 -10.37 19.15 -18.92
CA GLY A 206 -9.80 19.76 -20.13
C GLY A 206 -8.39 19.28 -20.46
N GLY A 207 -7.90 19.62 -21.65
CA GLY A 207 -6.48 19.47 -22.03
C GLY A 207 -5.93 18.04 -22.03
N LEU A 208 -6.76 17.04 -22.39
CA LEU A 208 -6.34 15.63 -22.36
C LEU A 208 -5.11 15.35 -23.24
N LYS A 209 -5.03 15.96 -24.42
CA LYS A 209 -3.91 15.78 -25.34
C LYS A 209 -2.60 16.27 -24.73
N GLU A 210 -2.63 17.45 -24.13
CA GLU A 210 -1.50 18.11 -23.47
C GLU A 210 -1.04 17.30 -22.26
N LYS A 211 -1.99 16.83 -21.43
CA LYS A 211 -1.72 15.96 -20.28
C LYS A 211 -1.15 14.61 -20.69
N ALA A 212 -1.66 13.99 -21.75
CA ALA A 212 -1.12 12.73 -22.26
C ALA A 212 0.33 12.89 -22.77
N LEU A 213 0.66 14.00 -23.44
CA LEU A 213 2.03 14.31 -23.84
C LEU A 213 2.94 14.59 -22.64
N ALA A 214 2.45 15.27 -21.61
CA ALA A 214 3.17 15.44 -20.35
C ALA A 214 3.41 14.11 -19.63
N ALA A 215 2.42 13.24 -19.60
CA ALA A 215 2.49 11.91 -19.03
C ALA A 215 3.56 11.05 -19.73
N THR A 216 3.54 10.99 -21.07
CA THR A 216 4.56 10.27 -21.85
C THR A 216 5.97 10.77 -21.56
N ARG A 217 6.17 12.09 -21.48
CA ARG A 217 7.48 12.68 -21.13
C ARG A 217 7.92 12.37 -19.71
N ALA A 218 6.98 12.23 -18.77
CA ALA A 218 7.23 11.81 -17.40
C ALA A 218 7.48 10.28 -17.26
N GLY A 219 7.40 9.52 -18.35
CA GLY A 219 7.58 8.07 -18.35
C GLY A 219 6.31 7.27 -17.98
N ILE A 220 5.16 7.93 -17.90
CA ILE A 220 3.87 7.27 -17.70
C ILE A 220 3.48 6.52 -18.98
N ARG A 221 3.14 5.24 -18.84
CA ARG A 221 2.76 4.34 -19.94
C ARG A 221 1.25 4.11 -20.02
N THR A 222 0.57 4.26 -18.89
CA THR A 222 -0.88 4.11 -18.78
C THR A 222 -1.47 5.30 -18.06
N LEU A 223 -2.44 5.96 -18.68
CA LEU A 223 -3.15 7.09 -18.12
C LEU A 223 -4.63 6.76 -17.96
N TYR A 224 -5.09 6.72 -16.72
CA TYR A 224 -6.49 6.60 -16.39
C TYR A 224 -7.18 7.96 -16.53
N VAL A 225 -8.32 7.99 -17.22
CA VAL A 225 -9.09 9.20 -17.50
C VAL A 225 -10.55 9.01 -17.10
N ALA A 226 -11.32 10.10 -17.02
CA ALA A 226 -12.74 10.00 -16.71
C ALA A 226 -13.52 9.23 -17.80
N PRO A 227 -14.68 8.63 -17.46
CA PRO A 227 -15.53 7.96 -18.44
C PRO A 227 -15.89 8.88 -19.61
N GLY A 228 -15.85 8.37 -20.84
CA GLY A 228 -16.18 9.13 -22.07
C GLY A 228 -14.99 9.87 -22.70
N GLN A 229 -13.86 9.98 -21.99
CA GLN A 229 -12.70 10.70 -22.50
C GLN A 229 -11.75 9.86 -23.36
N VAL A 230 -11.92 8.53 -23.44
CA VAL A 230 -11.08 7.73 -24.34
C VAL A 230 -11.62 7.84 -25.76
N PRO A 231 -10.93 8.53 -26.68
CA PRO A 231 -11.47 8.74 -28.00
C PRO A 231 -11.39 7.44 -28.80
N THR A 232 -12.47 7.14 -29.53
CA THR A 232 -12.59 5.94 -30.35
C THR A 232 -11.45 5.86 -31.38
N GLY A 233 -10.58 4.86 -31.24
CA GLY A 233 -9.56 4.52 -32.25
C GLY A 233 -8.15 5.09 -32.05
N HIS A 234 -7.80 5.69 -30.90
CA HIS A 234 -6.48 6.29 -30.72
C HIS A 234 -5.48 5.41 -29.94
N LYS A 235 -4.54 4.81 -30.70
CA LYS A 235 -3.19 4.37 -30.24
C LYS A 235 -2.14 5.50 -30.31
N THR A 236 -2.53 6.76 -30.51
CA THR A 236 -1.70 7.76 -31.21
C THR A 236 -0.89 8.72 -30.35
N LEU A 237 -0.86 8.60 -29.02
CA LEU A 237 -0.04 9.50 -28.16
C LEU A 237 1.11 8.77 -27.46
N GLY A 238 1.39 7.52 -27.85
CA GLY A 238 2.45 6.71 -27.23
C GLY A 238 2.15 6.27 -25.80
N ILE A 239 0.90 6.43 -25.34
CA ILE A 239 0.41 6.10 -24.01
C ILE A 239 -0.91 5.33 -24.11
N GLU A 240 -1.11 4.36 -23.22
CA GLU A 240 -2.37 3.61 -23.09
C GLU A 240 -3.37 4.44 -22.29
N LEU A 241 -4.52 4.77 -22.87
CA LEU A 241 -5.61 5.45 -22.15
C LEU A 241 -6.63 4.41 -21.67
N ILE A 242 -7.02 4.48 -20.39
CA ILE A 242 -8.02 3.59 -19.77
C ILE A 242 -9.07 4.45 -19.07
N GLU A 243 -10.34 4.13 -19.26
CA GLU A 243 -11.42 4.83 -18.54
C GLU A 243 -11.51 4.34 -17.09
N LEU A 244 -11.70 5.27 -16.17
CA LEU A 244 -12.16 4.98 -14.82
C LEU A 244 -13.61 4.45 -14.88
N PRO A 245 -14.04 3.64 -13.91
CA PRO A 245 -15.41 3.15 -13.86
C PRO A 245 -16.41 4.30 -13.73
N ALA A 246 -17.49 4.26 -14.52
CA ALA A 246 -18.60 5.19 -14.40
C ALA A 246 -19.49 4.86 -13.19
N GLN A 247 -20.24 5.85 -12.70
CA GLN A 247 -21.42 5.69 -11.81
C GLN A 247 -21.16 5.28 -10.35
N PHE A 248 -19.92 5.23 -9.90
CA PHE A 248 -19.64 5.04 -8.48
C PHE A 248 -19.68 6.39 -7.75
N ILE A 249 -20.56 6.51 -6.76
CA ILE A 249 -20.65 7.67 -5.85
C ILE A 249 -19.59 7.57 -4.73
N ASN A 250 -18.99 6.40 -4.52
CA ASN A 250 -17.90 6.22 -3.57
C ASN A 250 -16.54 6.23 -4.31
N PRO A 251 -15.70 7.28 -4.15
CA PRO A 251 -14.43 7.40 -4.87
C PRO A 251 -13.45 6.28 -4.53
N TYR A 252 -13.49 5.74 -3.31
CA TYR A 252 -12.64 4.63 -2.88
C TYR A 252 -12.90 3.38 -3.71
N LEU A 253 -14.17 3.06 -3.96
CA LEU A 253 -14.56 1.92 -4.80
C LEU A 253 -14.18 2.15 -6.27
N SER A 254 -14.41 3.38 -6.77
CA SER A 254 -14.07 3.77 -8.16
C SER A 254 -12.59 3.63 -8.49
N LEU A 255 -11.72 3.82 -7.48
CA LEU A 255 -10.26 3.77 -7.66
C LEU A 255 -9.67 2.36 -7.57
N LYS A 256 -10.41 1.34 -7.13
CA LYS A 256 -9.87 -0.03 -7.01
C LYS A 256 -9.16 -0.55 -8.28
N PRO A 257 -9.70 -0.37 -9.50
CA PRO A 257 -9.04 -0.87 -10.72
C PRO A 257 -7.70 -0.21 -11.00
N VAL A 258 -7.58 1.10 -10.73
CA VAL A 258 -6.32 1.83 -10.93
C VAL A 258 -5.34 1.55 -9.80
N LEU A 259 -5.80 1.47 -8.54
CA LEU A 259 -4.98 1.12 -7.40
C LEU A 259 -4.32 -0.26 -7.57
N ARG A 260 -5.05 -1.25 -8.10
CA ARG A 260 -4.50 -2.59 -8.40
C ARG A 260 -3.29 -2.52 -9.35
N ARG A 261 -3.27 -1.58 -10.29
CA ARG A 261 -2.16 -1.38 -11.23
C ARG A 261 -1.08 -0.44 -10.66
N MET A 262 -1.47 0.50 -9.81
CA MET A 262 -0.59 1.53 -9.27
C MET A 262 0.21 1.05 -8.05
N PHE A 263 -0.25 0.07 -7.27
CA PHE A 263 0.54 -0.46 -6.15
C PHE A 263 1.63 -1.41 -6.68
N VAL A 264 2.91 -1.08 -6.48
CA VAL A 264 4.04 -1.94 -6.84
C VAL A 264 4.11 -3.13 -5.88
N VAL A 265 4.03 -4.35 -6.43
CA VAL A 265 4.21 -5.58 -5.64
C VAL A 265 5.63 -5.60 -5.06
N PRO A 266 5.79 -5.79 -3.73
CA PRO A 266 7.11 -5.93 -3.13
C PRO A 266 7.91 -7.08 -3.76
N ASP A 267 9.21 -6.85 -3.97
CA ASP A 267 10.15 -7.89 -4.40
C ASP A 267 10.22 -9.02 -3.36
N ARG A 268 10.64 -10.23 -3.77
CA ARG A 268 10.73 -11.40 -2.86
C ARG A 268 11.67 -11.22 -1.66
N GLU A 269 12.64 -10.33 -1.80
CA GLU A 269 13.64 -10.02 -0.76
C GLU A 269 13.25 -8.76 0.03
N ALA A 270 12.05 -8.22 -0.17
CA ALA A 270 11.56 -7.07 0.58
C ALA A 270 11.33 -7.44 2.06
N SER A 271 11.19 -6.43 2.90
CA SER A 271 10.95 -6.64 4.33
C SER A 271 9.55 -7.23 4.57
N LEU A 272 9.36 -7.94 5.69
CA LEU A 272 8.04 -8.39 6.13
C LEU A 272 7.05 -7.22 6.29
N THR A 273 7.54 -6.03 6.66
CA THR A 273 6.72 -4.82 6.73
C THR A 273 6.19 -4.42 5.36
N ASP A 274 7.02 -4.42 4.31
CA ASP A 274 6.58 -4.10 2.94
C ASP A 274 5.59 -5.14 2.41
N HIS A 275 5.85 -6.43 2.66
CA HIS A 275 4.93 -7.50 2.32
C HIS A 275 3.58 -7.36 3.05
N SER A 276 3.60 -6.99 4.33
CA SER A 276 2.40 -6.74 5.14
C SER A 276 1.54 -5.63 4.56
N TYR A 277 2.17 -4.52 4.14
CA TYR A 277 1.49 -3.42 3.49
C TYR A 277 0.75 -3.86 2.23
N TYR A 278 1.40 -4.67 1.38
CA TYR A 278 0.76 -5.20 0.18
C TYR A 278 -0.36 -6.20 0.48
N TYR A 279 -0.15 -7.11 1.44
CA TYR A 279 -1.18 -8.05 1.89
C TYR A 279 -2.43 -7.32 2.37
N TRP A 280 -2.28 -6.33 3.25
CA TRP A 280 -3.41 -5.54 3.76
C TRP A 280 -4.05 -4.68 2.67
N PHE A 281 -3.27 -4.19 1.70
CA PHE A 281 -3.82 -3.53 0.52
C PHE A 281 -4.74 -4.46 -0.29
N LEU A 282 -4.34 -5.71 -0.54
CA LEU A 282 -5.20 -6.70 -1.21
C LEU A 282 -6.47 -6.97 -0.38
N LYS A 283 -6.30 -7.27 0.91
CA LYS A 283 -7.39 -7.70 1.79
C LYS A 283 -8.40 -6.59 2.11
N LYS A 284 -7.92 -5.39 2.44
CA LYS A 284 -8.77 -4.28 2.91
C LYS A 284 -9.07 -3.26 1.83
N THR A 285 -8.11 -2.94 0.97
CA THR A 285 -8.31 -1.94 -0.08
C THR A 285 -8.97 -2.53 -1.32
N LEU A 286 -8.51 -3.67 -1.82
CA LEU A 286 -9.14 -4.32 -2.97
C LEU A 286 -10.30 -5.23 -2.58
N SER A 287 -10.36 -5.69 -1.33
CA SER A 287 -11.32 -6.73 -0.87
C SER A 287 -11.15 -8.03 -1.67
N ASP A 288 -9.89 -8.41 -1.89
CA ASP A 288 -9.45 -9.53 -2.71
C ASP A 288 -8.82 -10.61 -1.81
N ASP A 289 -9.67 -11.27 -1.01
CA ASP A 289 -9.26 -12.23 0.01
C ASP A 289 -8.48 -13.41 -0.58
N GLU A 290 -8.86 -13.89 -1.77
CA GLU A 290 -8.18 -15.00 -2.45
C GLU A 290 -6.75 -14.64 -2.85
N SER A 291 -6.55 -13.46 -3.42
CA SER A 291 -5.21 -12.97 -3.76
C SER A 291 -4.38 -12.68 -2.51
N ALA A 292 -5.01 -12.15 -1.45
CA ALA A 292 -4.33 -11.88 -0.18
C ALA A 292 -3.86 -13.18 0.49
N ASP A 293 -4.72 -14.19 0.61
CA ASP A 293 -4.39 -15.52 1.16
C ASP A 293 -3.25 -16.16 0.37
N THR A 294 -3.32 -16.11 -0.97
CA THR A 294 -2.29 -16.64 -1.86
C THR A 294 -0.96 -15.91 -1.65
N TYR A 295 -0.99 -14.57 -1.57
CA TYR A 295 0.21 -13.76 -1.35
C TYR A 295 0.85 -14.04 0.01
N TYR A 296 0.06 -14.09 1.08
CA TYR A 296 0.54 -14.41 2.43
C TYR A 296 1.29 -15.75 2.45
N ARG A 297 0.69 -16.81 1.90
CA ARG A 297 1.31 -18.14 1.87
C ARG A 297 2.58 -18.21 1.03
N THR A 298 2.61 -17.52 -0.10
CA THR A 298 3.71 -17.63 -1.07
C THR A 298 4.88 -16.69 -0.78
N CYS A 299 4.62 -15.54 -0.14
CA CYS A 299 5.64 -14.50 0.07
C CYS A 299 6.01 -14.28 1.54
N MET A 300 5.08 -14.47 2.48
CA MET A 300 5.29 -14.06 3.89
C MET A 300 5.47 -15.24 4.84
N LEU A 301 4.65 -16.27 4.68
CA LEU A 301 4.49 -17.33 5.67
C LEU A 301 5.80 -18.06 5.99
N SER A 302 6.63 -18.34 5.00
CA SER A 302 7.92 -19.01 5.20
C SER A 302 8.90 -18.17 6.00
N GLN A 303 8.95 -16.85 5.76
CA GLN A 303 9.78 -15.92 6.52
C GLN A 303 9.33 -15.85 7.98
N ILE A 304 8.03 -15.66 8.23
CA ILE A 304 7.46 -15.59 9.59
C ILE A 304 7.71 -16.90 10.35
N VAL A 305 7.51 -18.06 9.71
CA VAL A 305 7.77 -19.37 10.31
C VAL A 305 9.24 -19.52 10.72
N ASN A 306 10.17 -19.14 9.84
CA ASN A 306 11.60 -19.24 10.12
C ASN A 306 12.01 -18.34 11.29
N GLU A 307 11.56 -17.08 11.29
CA GLU A 307 11.82 -16.14 12.40
C GLU A 307 11.29 -16.67 13.73
N CYS A 308 10.07 -17.19 13.76
CA CYS A 308 9.48 -17.78 14.97
C CYS A 308 10.25 -19.02 15.45
N ARG A 309 10.69 -19.89 14.54
CA ARG A 309 11.45 -21.10 14.88
C ARG A 309 12.84 -20.76 15.41
N ASP A 310 13.50 -19.77 14.84
CA ASP A 310 14.80 -19.26 15.30
C ASP A 310 14.68 -18.67 16.71
N GLN A 311 13.65 -17.88 16.98
CA GLN A 311 13.36 -17.33 18.32
C GLN A 311 13.19 -18.44 19.36
N LEU A 312 12.45 -19.49 19.02
CA LEU A 312 12.20 -20.64 19.89
C LEU A 312 13.39 -21.60 20.00
N LYS A 313 14.44 -21.42 19.19
CA LYS A 313 15.60 -22.33 19.06
C LYS A 313 15.18 -23.77 18.76
N LEU A 314 14.15 -23.94 17.93
CA LEU A 314 13.62 -25.24 17.52
C LEU A 314 14.52 -25.87 16.45
N ASN A 315 15.64 -26.43 16.88
CA ASN A 315 16.64 -27.02 15.97
C ASN A 315 16.29 -28.45 15.51
N THR A 316 15.41 -29.14 16.24
CA THR A 316 14.87 -30.46 15.88
C THR A 316 13.51 -30.64 16.53
N VAL A 317 12.54 -31.10 15.75
CA VAL A 317 11.17 -31.36 16.20
C VAL A 317 11.15 -32.76 16.80
N GLY A 318 10.85 -32.87 18.10
CA GLY A 318 10.54 -34.16 18.71
C GLY A 318 9.20 -34.68 18.20
N ASN A 319 8.91 -35.98 18.36
CA ASN A 319 7.59 -36.49 18.00
C ASN A 319 6.56 -36.00 19.02
N PHE A 320 5.64 -35.12 18.62
CA PHE A 320 4.57 -34.62 19.48
C PHE A 320 3.27 -34.39 18.70
N ARG A 321 2.17 -34.32 19.46
CA ARG A 321 0.84 -33.98 18.95
C ARG A 321 0.49 -32.54 19.30
N LEU A 322 -0.24 -31.87 18.42
CA LEU A 322 -0.76 -30.52 18.64
C LEU A 322 -2.27 -30.56 18.86
N ILE A 323 -2.76 -29.82 19.85
CA ILE A 323 -4.18 -29.50 19.99
C ILE A 323 -4.35 -28.01 19.72
N THR A 324 -5.20 -27.63 18.78
CA THR A 324 -5.49 -26.22 18.44
C THR A 324 -6.98 -26.02 18.15
N VAL A 325 -7.43 -24.76 18.18
CA VAL A 325 -8.84 -24.40 18.00
C VAL A 325 -9.03 -23.79 16.60
N ALA A 326 -9.94 -24.38 15.82
CA ALA A 326 -10.34 -23.80 14.56
C ALA A 326 -11.11 -22.49 14.81
N SER A 327 -10.54 -21.38 14.37
CA SER A 327 -11.14 -20.05 14.42
C SER A 327 -11.45 -19.55 13.00
N ARG A 328 -12.11 -18.39 12.88
CA ARG A 328 -12.29 -17.72 11.57
C ARG A 328 -10.98 -17.21 10.98
N ASN A 329 -9.95 -17.06 11.81
CA ASN A 329 -8.59 -16.73 11.35
C ASN A 329 -7.80 -18.04 11.22
N GLU A 330 -7.94 -18.68 10.07
CA GLU A 330 -7.25 -19.94 9.73
C GLU A 330 -5.73 -19.75 9.61
N GLU A 331 -5.29 -18.55 9.21
CA GLU A 331 -3.88 -18.22 8.98
C GLU A 331 -3.03 -18.41 10.25
N LEU A 332 -3.58 -18.07 11.42
CA LEU A 332 -2.90 -18.25 12.71
C LEU A 332 -2.69 -19.73 13.05
N ALA A 333 -3.72 -20.55 12.89
CA ALA A 333 -3.61 -21.98 13.18
C ALA A 333 -2.67 -22.67 12.19
N GLU A 334 -2.73 -22.30 10.89
CA GLU A 334 -1.77 -22.75 9.88
C GLU A 334 -0.32 -22.37 10.27
N LEU A 335 -0.10 -21.11 10.65
CA LEU A 335 1.21 -20.61 11.07
C LEU A 335 1.75 -21.42 12.26
N ILE A 336 0.93 -21.70 13.28
CA ILE A 336 1.35 -22.47 14.46
C ILE A 336 1.74 -23.89 14.08
N VAL A 337 0.96 -24.56 13.22
CA VAL A 337 1.29 -25.90 12.74
C VAL A 337 2.61 -25.89 11.97
N ARG A 338 2.90 -24.86 11.16
CA ARG A 338 4.18 -24.73 10.44
C ARG A 338 5.36 -24.37 11.34
N ILE A 339 5.16 -23.56 12.39
CA ILE A 339 6.20 -23.25 13.38
C ILE A 339 6.58 -24.51 14.14
N LEU A 340 5.58 -25.26 14.61
CA LEU A 340 5.78 -26.40 15.51
C LEU A 340 6.11 -27.70 14.76
N LEU A 341 5.54 -27.92 13.56
CA LEU A 341 5.65 -29.15 12.76
C LEU A 341 5.25 -30.44 13.54
N PRO A 342 4.05 -30.49 14.15
CA PRO A 342 3.61 -31.68 14.88
C PRO A 342 3.42 -32.90 13.97
N ASN A 343 3.50 -34.11 14.51
CA ASN A 343 3.23 -35.35 13.77
C ASN A 343 1.72 -35.58 13.55
N GLU A 344 0.91 -35.19 14.54
CA GLU A 344 -0.54 -35.21 14.47
C GLU A 344 -1.13 -33.90 15.02
N CYS A 345 -2.26 -33.48 14.46
CA CYS A 345 -2.98 -32.28 14.89
C CYS A 345 -4.46 -32.58 15.18
N LEU A 346 -4.92 -32.23 16.38
CA LEU A 346 -6.34 -32.21 16.76
C LEU A 346 -6.88 -30.78 16.64
N LEU A 347 -7.78 -30.58 15.67
CA LEU A 347 -8.53 -29.34 15.45
C LEU A 347 -9.85 -29.40 16.21
N LEU A 348 -9.98 -28.59 17.26
CA LEU A 348 -11.25 -28.38 17.95
C LEU A 348 -12.07 -27.33 17.20
N SER A 349 -13.22 -27.71 16.66
CA SER A 349 -14.09 -26.82 15.88
C SER A 349 -15.46 -26.69 16.52
N SER A 350 -16.14 -25.57 16.38
CA SER A 350 -17.58 -25.51 16.62
C SER A 350 -18.34 -25.75 15.31
N ARG A 351 -19.66 -25.88 15.40
CA ARG A 351 -20.54 -25.90 14.21
C ARG A 351 -20.29 -24.69 13.28
N GLU A 352 -19.96 -23.54 13.85
CA GLU A 352 -19.71 -22.29 13.10
C GLU A 352 -18.32 -22.25 12.44
N THR A 353 -17.32 -22.92 13.03
CA THR A 353 -15.94 -22.95 12.52
C THR A 353 -15.59 -24.25 11.80
N ARG A 354 -16.57 -25.13 11.57
CA ARG A 354 -16.37 -26.42 10.91
C ARG A 354 -15.81 -26.29 9.49
N SER A 355 -16.33 -25.36 8.70
CA SER A 355 -15.82 -25.11 7.34
C SER A 355 -14.37 -24.64 7.35
N SER A 356 -14.02 -23.78 8.30
CA SER A 356 -12.65 -23.31 8.50
C SER A 356 -11.72 -24.44 8.95
N ALA A 357 -12.17 -25.31 9.85
CA ALA A 357 -11.41 -26.49 10.26
C ALA A 357 -11.16 -27.45 9.09
N GLU A 358 -12.15 -27.65 8.22
CA GLU A 358 -12.00 -28.49 7.03
C GLU A 358 -11.07 -27.90 5.99
N LYS A 359 -11.09 -26.57 5.80
CA LYS A 359 -10.14 -25.86 4.95
C LYS A 359 -8.72 -25.98 5.51
N LEU A 360 -8.53 -25.67 6.80
CA LEU A 360 -7.25 -25.80 7.49
C LEU A 360 -6.70 -27.23 7.43
N ARG A 361 -7.53 -28.25 7.64
CA ARG A 361 -7.11 -29.65 7.49
C ARG A 361 -6.52 -29.93 6.10
N ARG A 362 -7.20 -29.52 5.02
CA ARG A 362 -6.71 -29.75 3.65
C ARG A 362 -5.35 -29.10 3.45
N ILE A 363 -5.20 -27.85 3.90
CA ILE A 363 -3.94 -27.11 3.81
C ILE A 363 -2.82 -27.84 4.55
N ILE A 364 -3.07 -28.32 5.78
CA ILE A 364 -2.06 -29.04 6.56
C ILE A 364 -1.68 -30.36 5.87
N GLU A 365 -2.69 -31.14 5.44
CA GLU A 365 -2.47 -32.44 4.80
C GLU A 365 -1.77 -32.33 3.42
N GLU A 366 -1.99 -31.25 2.68
CA GLU A 366 -1.41 -31.00 1.36
C GLU A 366 -0.01 -30.35 1.46
N ASP A 367 0.18 -29.39 2.36
CA ASP A 367 1.36 -28.50 2.35
C ASP A 367 2.34 -28.72 3.52
N ILE A 368 2.01 -29.57 4.51
CA ILE A 368 2.84 -29.81 5.70
C ILE A 368 3.08 -31.32 5.85
N PRO A 369 4.04 -31.90 5.11
CA PRO A 369 4.23 -33.35 5.03
C PRO A 369 4.59 -34.01 6.36
N ASP A 370 5.15 -33.25 7.31
CA ASP A 370 5.52 -33.73 8.64
C ASP A 370 4.28 -33.98 9.54
N CYS A 371 3.14 -33.35 9.23
CA CYS A 371 1.88 -33.56 9.96
C CYS A 371 1.02 -34.61 9.27
N HIS A 372 1.29 -35.88 9.56
CA HIS A 372 0.71 -37.02 8.84
C HIS A 372 -0.79 -37.25 9.11
N ARG A 373 -1.34 -36.66 10.17
CA ARG A 373 -2.74 -36.86 10.55
C ARG A 373 -3.37 -35.62 11.16
N VAL A 374 -4.52 -35.23 10.64
CA VAL A 374 -5.33 -34.13 11.18
C VAL A 374 -6.72 -34.63 11.55
N ILE A 375 -7.09 -34.49 12.81
CA ILE A 375 -8.38 -34.92 13.36
C ILE A 375 -9.20 -33.67 13.63
N ILE A 376 -10.45 -33.63 13.14
CA ILE A 376 -11.36 -32.54 13.49
C ILE A 376 -12.40 -33.07 14.48
N HIS A 377 -12.45 -32.46 15.66
CA HIS A 377 -13.45 -32.76 16.68
C HIS A 377 -14.39 -31.57 16.86
N GLU A 378 -15.69 -31.82 16.75
CA GLU A 378 -16.70 -30.79 16.97
C GLU A 378 -17.02 -30.66 18.46
N ILE A 379 -16.86 -29.46 19.01
CA ILE A 379 -17.25 -29.08 20.36
C ILE A 379 -18.54 -28.26 20.31
N ASP A 380 -19.42 -28.51 21.27
CA ASP A 380 -20.72 -27.85 21.35
C ASP A 380 -20.53 -26.37 21.74
N SER A 381 -21.11 -25.45 20.97
CA SER A 381 -20.90 -24.00 21.12
C SER A 381 -21.91 -23.31 22.06
N THR A 382 -22.60 -24.07 22.91
CA THR A 382 -23.61 -23.50 23.83
C THR A 382 -22.98 -22.52 24.82
N PRO A 383 -23.62 -21.38 25.18
CA PRO A 383 -23.01 -20.31 25.99
C PRO A 383 -22.61 -20.70 27.42
N ASP A 384 -22.97 -21.90 27.88
CA ASP A 384 -22.74 -22.31 29.26
C ASP A 384 -21.32 -22.86 29.44
N HIS A 385 -20.47 -21.98 29.98
CA HIS A 385 -19.01 -22.08 30.12
C HIS A 385 -18.41 -23.42 30.61
N PRO A 386 -19.02 -24.19 31.52
CA PRO A 386 -18.43 -25.44 32.01
C PRO A 386 -18.68 -26.64 31.08
N GLN A 387 -19.80 -26.66 30.35
CA GLN A 387 -20.24 -27.86 29.62
C GLN A 387 -19.47 -28.06 28.30
N GLN A 388 -19.00 -26.97 27.68
CA GLN A 388 -18.13 -27.00 26.49
C GLN A 388 -16.84 -27.79 26.76
N TYR A 389 -16.25 -27.56 27.93
CA TYR A 389 -15.04 -28.24 28.38
C TYR A 389 -15.29 -29.71 28.72
N VAL A 390 -16.40 -30.02 29.41
CA VAL A 390 -16.77 -31.40 29.78
C VAL A 390 -16.92 -32.29 28.54
N ASN A 391 -17.51 -31.77 27.46
CA ASN A 391 -17.69 -32.54 26.22
C ASN A 391 -16.36 -32.77 25.48
N ALA A 392 -15.43 -31.81 25.53
CA ALA A 392 -14.10 -31.97 24.93
C ALA A 392 -13.17 -32.86 25.78
N GLN A 393 -13.39 -32.93 27.10
CA GLN A 393 -12.47 -33.56 28.05
C GLN A 393 -12.16 -35.02 27.73
N GLN A 394 -13.17 -35.82 27.36
CA GLN A 394 -12.94 -37.24 27.00
C GLN A 394 -12.03 -37.36 25.77
N VAL A 395 -12.30 -36.58 24.73
CA VAL A 395 -11.49 -36.61 23.49
C VAL A 395 -10.08 -36.10 23.73
N LEU A 396 -9.93 -35.05 24.54
CA LEU A 396 -8.61 -34.54 24.92
C LEU A 396 -7.82 -35.57 25.73
N GLN A 397 -8.46 -36.26 26.67
CA GLN A 397 -7.82 -37.33 27.47
C GLN A 397 -7.35 -38.48 26.58
N ASP A 398 -8.22 -38.96 25.69
CA ASP A 398 -7.88 -40.03 24.75
C ASP A 398 -6.74 -39.62 23.81
N TYR A 399 -6.71 -38.35 23.39
CA TYR A 399 -5.68 -37.82 22.50
C TYR A 399 -4.32 -37.64 23.17
N CYS A 400 -4.28 -37.41 24.48
CA CYS A 400 -3.05 -37.17 25.24
C CYS A 400 -2.35 -38.43 25.77
N HIS A 401 -2.80 -39.62 25.38
CA HIS A 401 -2.21 -40.88 25.85
C HIS A 401 -0.85 -41.16 25.17
N ASP A 402 0.19 -41.44 25.98
CA ASP A 402 1.55 -41.92 25.64
C ASP A 402 2.49 -41.02 24.81
N GLU A 403 2.07 -39.85 24.34
CA GLU A 403 2.91 -38.93 23.55
C GLU A 403 2.99 -37.53 24.16
N GLU A 404 4.06 -36.81 23.82
CA GLU A 404 4.15 -35.39 24.19
C GLU A 404 3.06 -34.62 23.46
N VAL A 405 2.29 -33.81 24.20
CA VAL A 405 1.23 -32.97 23.65
C VAL A 405 1.54 -31.51 23.92
N ILE A 406 1.44 -30.71 22.87
CA ILE A 406 1.46 -29.26 22.92
C ILE A 406 0.05 -28.74 22.66
N ILE A 407 -0.40 -27.83 23.51
CA ILE A 407 -1.72 -27.20 23.40
C ILE A 407 -1.54 -25.75 22.97
N ASP A 408 -2.10 -25.39 21.81
CA ASP A 408 -2.18 -24.02 21.34
C ASP A 408 -3.21 -23.22 22.16
N LEU A 409 -2.75 -22.10 22.71
CA LEU A 409 -3.53 -21.13 23.48
C LEU A 409 -3.74 -19.79 22.74
N THR A 410 -3.34 -19.72 21.47
CA THR A 410 -3.43 -18.52 20.63
C THR A 410 -4.84 -18.30 20.10
N THR A 411 -5.48 -19.39 19.67
CA THR A 411 -6.75 -19.35 18.95
C THR A 411 -7.92 -19.81 19.82
N GLY A 412 -9.11 -19.27 19.55
CA GLY A 412 -10.35 -19.66 20.24
C GLY A 412 -10.91 -18.55 21.13
N THR A 413 -12.08 -18.83 21.72
CA THR A 413 -12.67 -17.91 22.70
C THR A 413 -11.86 -17.93 23.98
N LYS A 414 -11.98 -16.86 24.79
CA LYS A 414 -11.37 -16.83 26.13
C LYS A 414 -11.82 -18.02 26.99
N SER A 415 -13.06 -18.48 26.85
CA SER A 415 -13.58 -19.66 27.56
C SER A 415 -12.84 -20.95 27.21
N ILE A 416 -12.68 -21.23 25.91
CA ILE A 416 -11.99 -22.42 25.42
C ILE A 416 -10.51 -22.37 25.82
N THR A 417 -9.87 -21.21 25.66
CA THR A 417 -8.45 -21.01 26.02
C THR A 417 -8.19 -21.28 27.51
N VAL A 418 -9.08 -20.80 28.40
CA VAL A 418 -9.00 -21.09 29.84
C VAL A 418 -9.19 -22.58 30.11
N GLY A 419 -10.16 -23.23 29.46
CA GLY A 419 -10.37 -24.68 29.57
C GLY A 419 -9.14 -25.48 29.14
N LEU A 420 -8.58 -25.17 27.97
CA LEU A 420 -7.37 -25.80 27.44
C LEU A 420 -6.14 -25.57 28.33
N THR A 421 -6.01 -24.37 28.92
CA THR A 421 -4.96 -24.07 29.90
C THR A 421 -5.11 -24.95 31.15
N HIS A 422 -6.33 -25.07 31.68
CA HIS A 422 -6.61 -25.91 32.84
C HIS A 422 -6.33 -27.39 32.55
N PHE A 423 -6.72 -27.86 31.35
CA PHE A 423 -6.41 -29.20 30.88
C PHE A 423 -4.91 -29.44 30.82
N ALA A 424 -4.15 -28.51 30.21
CA ALA A 424 -2.70 -28.60 30.09
C ALA A 424 -2.02 -28.79 31.46
N MET A 425 -2.50 -28.07 32.48
CA MET A 425 -2.01 -28.19 33.85
C MET A 425 -2.29 -29.55 34.48
N ILE A 426 -3.53 -30.04 34.37
CA ILE A 426 -3.94 -31.33 34.97
C ILE A 426 -3.16 -32.48 34.32
N HIS A 427 -3.00 -32.43 33.00
CA HIS A 427 -2.41 -33.51 32.21
C HIS A 427 -0.91 -33.32 31.93
N ASN A 428 -0.27 -32.34 32.56
CA ASN A 428 1.17 -32.07 32.42
C ASN A 428 1.57 -31.90 30.93
N CYS A 429 0.70 -31.29 30.13
CA CYS A 429 0.98 -30.95 28.74
C CYS A 429 1.77 -29.64 28.68
N ARG A 430 2.50 -29.43 27.58
CA ARG A 430 3.09 -28.12 27.29
C ARG A 430 2.05 -27.24 26.61
N SER A 431 2.25 -25.94 26.70
CA SER A 431 1.38 -24.98 26.03
C SER A 431 2.18 -24.08 25.11
N PHE A 432 1.61 -23.73 23.97
CA PHE A 432 2.17 -22.79 23.02
C PHE A 432 1.27 -21.57 22.91
N LEU A 433 1.87 -20.39 22.86
CA LEU A 433 1.18 -19.14 22.61
C LEU A 433 1.97 -18.36 21.55
N LEU A 434 1.29 -17.94 20.48
CA LEU A 434 1.82 -16.98 19.53
C LEU A 434 1.37 -15.58 19.96
N GLN A 435 2.33 -14.75 20.34
CA GLN A 435 2.08 -13.34 20.64
C GLN A 435 2.23 -12.53 19.36
N CYS A 436 1.23 -11.73 19.01
CA CYS A 436 1.28 -10.82 17.87
C CYS A 436 1.01 -9.40 18.35
N GLU A 437 1.66 -8.42 17.73
CA GLU A 437 1.24 -7.03 17.86
C GLU A 437 0.08 -6.76 16.90
N TYR A 438 -0.84 -5.90 17.33
CA TYR A 438 -2.03 -5.55 16.56
C TYR A 438 -2.08 -4.05 16.32
N ASP A 439 -2.47 -3.67 15.11
CA ASP A 439 -2.82 -2.31 14.74
C ASP A 439 -4.26 -2.32 14.19
N HIS A 440 -5.19 -1.63 14.85
CA HIS A 440 -6.61 -1.58 14.45
C HIS A 440 -7.23 -2.98 14.17
N ASP A 441 -7.07 -3.91 15.10
CA ASP A 441 -7.50 -5.31 15.02
C ASP A 441 -6.84 -6.14 13.90
N GLN A 442 -5.74 -5.64 13.31
CA GLN A 442 -4.96 -6.32 12.28
C GLN A 442 -3.61 -6.77 12.84
N ILE A 443 -3.19 -7.99 12.51
CA ILE A 443 -1.87 -8.48 12.89
C ILE A 443 -0.81 -7.69 12.13
N ILE A 444 0.19 -7.20 12.85
CA ILE A 444 1.41 -6.66 12.27
C ILE A 444 2.34 -7.85 12.00
N HIS A 445 2.44 -8.32 10.75
CA HIS A 445 3.29 -9.47 10.45
C HIS A 445 4.78 -9.13 10.65
N GLY A 446 5.54 -10.14 11.06
CA GLY A 446 6.92 -10.01 11.55
C GLY A 446 7.01 -9.67 13.04
N THR A 447 5.88 -9.43 13.73
CA THR A 447 5.87 -9.22 15.19
C THR A 447 5.55 -10.50 15.96
N GLU A 448 5.28 -11.60 15.26
CA GLU A 448 4.95 -12.87 15.85
C GLU A 448 6.10 -13.40 16.73
N LYS A 449 5.76 -13.72 17.98
CA LYS A 449 6.68 -14.27 18.98
C LYS A 449 6.08 -15.53 19.58
N GLY A 450 6.68 -16.67 19.24
CA GLY A 450 6.31 -17.94 19.84
C GLY A 450 6.78 -18.03 21.29
N VAL A 451 5.90 -18.47 22.18
CA VAL A 451 6.21 -18.74 23.58
C VAL A 451 5.79 -20.17 23.90
N LEU A 452 6.78 -20.98 24.30
CA LEU A 452 6.56 -22.37 24.69
C LEU A 452 6.63 -22.49 26.22
N LEU A 453 5.47 -22.69 26.83
CA LEU A 453 5.31 -22.79 28.27
C LEU A 453 5.60 -24.22 28.74
N PRO A 454 6.44 -24.40 29.77
CA PRO A 454 6.75 -25.71 30.31
C PRO A 454 5.54 -26.30 31.04
N ALA A 455 5.45 -27.63 31.04
CA ALA A 455 4.50 -28.33 31.89
C ALA A 455 4.79 -27.99 33.37
N ASN A 456 3.78 -27.52 34.10
CA ASN A 456 3.80 -27.19 35.55
C ASN A 456 4.44 -25.86 36.01
N LYS A 457 4.76 -24.89 35.15
CA LYS A 457 5.17 -23.54 35.61
C LYS A 457 4.38 -22.41 34.95
N ILE A 458 3.08 -22.39 35.18
CA ILE A 458 2.32 -21.15 34.98
C ILE A 458 2.06 -20.56 36.36
N ASP A 459 2.97 -19.69 36.80
CA ASP A 459 2.83 -18.92 38.03
C ASP A 459 2.02 -17.66 37.73
N TRP A 460 0.72 -17.69 38.03
CA TRP A 460 -0.23 -16.61 37.77
C TRP A 460 -0.20 -15.50 38.83
N SER A 461 0.78 -15.49 39.74
CA SER A 461 0.85 -14.48 40.81
C SER A 461 1.12 -13.04 40.34
N ASN A 462 1.35 -12.81 39.04
CA ASN A 462 1.68 -11.51 38.45
C ASN A 462 0.82 -11.07 37.25
N SER A 463 -0.34 -11.69 37.02
CA SER A 463 -1.26 -11.32 35.91
C SER A 463 -2.57 -10.71 36.39
#